data_AF-A0AAW7HE23-F1
#
_entry.id   AF-A0AAW7HE23-F1
#
_cell.length_a   1.000
_cell.length_b   1.000
_cell.length_c   1.000
_cell.angle_alpha   90.00
_cell.angle_beta   90.00
_cell.angle_gamma   90.00
#
_symmetry.space_group_name_H-M   'P 1'
#
loop_
_entity.id
_entity.type
_entity.pdbx_description
1 polymer ?
#
loop_
_entity_poly.entity_id
_entity_poly.type
_entity_poly.pdbx_seq_one_letter_code
_entity_poly.pdbx_strand_id
1 'polypeptide(L)'
;MANWIEQEKDMSRSVGAVDFEDGRRLYLIYDGTVGVAWRPLFETSDAAWDWYCAESVEFAEPVGAASTELPVVLTIDLHYDDQERWKFASRASADAMWLTGPASSDEAADERSKHFDEPFGGYFSDDEKPVN
;
A
#
# COMPACT_ATOMS: atom_id res chain seq x y z
N MET A 1 -8.67 -1.87 -39.13
CA MET A 1 -9.30 -1.18 -37.98
C MET A 1 -8.53 -1.61 -36.74
N ALA A 2 -7.44 -0.92 -36.42
CA ALA A 2 -6.70 -1.13 -35.18
C ALA A 2 -7.44 -0.31 -34.12
N ASN A 3 -8.10 -1.01 -33.20
CA ASN A 3 -9.00 -0.39 -32.24
C ASN A 3 -8.17 0.44 -31.25
N TRP A 4 -8.58 1.70 -31.14
CA TRP A 4 -8.13 2.72 -30.22
C TRP A 4 -8.40 2.32 -28.76
N ILE A 5 -7.64 1.37 -28.23
CA ILE A 5 -7.66 1.00 -26.81
C ILE A 5 -6.22 1.15 -26.27
N GLU A 6 -5.58 2.27 -26.60
CA GLU A 6 -4.71 2.91 -25.62
C GLU A 6 -5.67 3.63 -24.68
N GLN A 7 -6.27 2.85 -23.77
CA GLN A 7 -7.04 3.40 -22.67
C GLN A 7 -6.21 4.54 -22.07
N GLU A 8 -6.87 5.64 -21.80
CA GLU A 8 -6.35 6.74 -20.99
C GLU A 8 -5.83 6.15 -19.67
N LYS A 9 -4.59 5.66 -19.67
CA LYS A 9 -3.81 5.43 -18.48
C LYS A 9 -3.67 6.80 -17.88
N ASP A 10 -4.59 7.11 -16.98
CA ASP A 10 -4.50 8.29 -16.17
C ASP A 10 -3.11 8.30 -15.54
N MET A 11 -2.27 9.26 -15.95
CA MET A 11 -0.86 9.31 -15.56
C MET A 11 -0.65 9.45 -14.06
N SER A 12 -1.73 9.67 -13.31
CA SER A 12 -1.73 9.80 -11.86
C SER A 12 -1.93 8.46 -11.15
N ARG A 13 -2.25 7.38 -11.88
CA ARG A 13 -2.40 6.02 -11.33
C ARG A 13 -1.44 5.05 -12.00
N SER A 14 -0.81 4.24 -11.17
CA SER A 14 0.14 3.22 -11.58
C SER A 14 -0.34 1.85 -11.13
N VAL A 15 0.13 0.80 -11.79
CA VAL A 15 -0.01 -0.55 -11.26
C VAL A 15 1.15 -0.79 -10.31
N GLY A 16 0.82 -1.10 -9.05
CA GLY A 16 1.74 -1.60 -8.05
C GLY A 16 1.73 -3.13 -8.01
N ALA A 17 2.70 -3.68 -7.29
CA ALA A 17 2.77 -5.10 -7.01
C ALA A 17 3.08 -5.35 -5.54
N VAL A 18 2.61 -6.47 -5.02
CA VAL A 18 3.00 -6.98 -3.71
C VAL A 18 3.69 -8.32 -3.90
N ASP A 19 4.89 -8.40 -3.37
CA ASP A 19 5.73 -9.59 -3.38
C ASP A 19 5.65 -10.29 -2.03
N PHE A 20 5.16 -11.53 -2.02
CA PHE A 20 5.13 -12.39 -0.85
C PHE A 20 6.46 -13.14 -0.69
N GLU A 21 6.83 -13.49 0.54
CA GLU A 21 8.04 -14.29 0.81
C GLU A 21 8.02 -15.68 0.13
N ASP A 22 6.83 -16.24 -0.14
CA ASP A 22 6.63 -17.49 -0.88
C ASP A 22 6.95 -17.36 -2.39
N GLY A 23 7.30 -16.16 -2.87
CA GLY A 23 7.56 -15.87 -4.28
C GLY A 23 6.30 -15.61 -5.11
N ARG A 24 5.13 -15.58 -4.48
CA ARG A 24 3.89 -15.14 -5.12
C ARG A 24 3.91 -13.63 -5.29
N ARG A 25 3.41 -13.16 -6.43
CA ARG A 25 3.25 -11.74 -6.73
C ARG A 25 1.79 -11.47 -7.04
N LEU A 26 1.21 -10.49 -6.36
CA LEU A 26 -0.12 -9.95 -6.68
C LEU A 26 0.03 -8.49 -7.10
N TYR A 27 -1.00 -7.96 -7.74
CA TYR A 27 -1.02 -6.64 -8.36
C TYR A 27 -2.14 -5.80 -7.76
N LEU A 28 -1.94 -4.49 -7.73
CA LEU A 28 -2.92 -3.53 -7.23
C LEU A 28 -2.81 -2.23 -8.00
N ILE A 29 -3.80 -1.37 -7.83
CA ILE A 29 -3.72 0.01 -8.33
C ILE A 29 -3.13 0.89 -7.24
N TYR A 30 -2.16 1.71 -7.60
CA TYR A 30 -1.60 2.73 -6.76
C TYR A 30 -2.05 4.10 -7.27
N ASP A 31 -2.70 4.88 -6.42
CA ASP A 31 -3.05 6.25 -6.74
C ASP A 31 -1.91 7.18 -6.32
N GLY A 32 -1.17 7.68 -7.31
CA GLY A 32 -0.07 8.61 -7.12
C GLY A 32 -0.52 10.04 -6.81
N THR A 33 -1.82 10.36 -6.92
CA THR A 33 -2.36 11.68 -6.56
C THR A 33 -2.47 11.81 -5.04
N VAL A 34 -3.01 10.77 -4.39
CA VAL A 34 -3.13 10.71 -2.93
C VAL A 34 -1.97 9.95 -2.27
N GLY A 35 -1.17 9.24 -3.05
CA GLY A 35 -0.02 8.46 -2.56
C GLY A 35 -0.43 7.18 -1.82
N VAL A 36 -1.53 6.55 -2.23
CA VAL A 36 -2.14 5.42 -1.51
C VAL A 36 -2.42 4.26 -2.48
N ALA A 37 -2.02 3.05 -2.06
CA ALA A 37 -2.38 1.80 -2.72
C ALA A 37 -3.83 1.43 -2.43
N TRP A 38 -4.54 1.00 -3.47
CA TRP A 38 -5.86 0.41 -3.31
C TRP A 38 -5.73 -0.97 -2.65
N ARG A 39 -6.69 -1.28 -1.78
CA ARG A 39 -6.71 -2.48 -0.95
C ARG A 39 -6.91 -3.80 -1.72
N PRO A 40 -7.77 -3.91 -2.74
CA PRO A 40 -7.95 -5.18 -3.45
C PRO A 40 -6.70 -5.55 -4.26
N LEU A 41 -6.35 -6.83 -4.20
CA LEU A 41 -5.23 -7.43 -4.91
C LEU A 41 -5.74 -8.31 -6.04
N PHE A 42 -4.95 -8.44 -7.09
CA PHE A 42 -5.29 -9.17 -8.31
C PHE A 42 -4.12 -10.04 -8.77
N GLU A 43 -4.42 -11.16 -9.41
CA GLU A 43 -3.38 -12.06 -9.94
C GLU A 43 -2.64 -11.46 -11.13
N THR A 44 -3.22 -10.47 -11.81
CA THR A 44 -2.62 -9.83 -12.98
C THR A 44 -2.81 -8.32 -12.96
N SER A 45 -1.87 -7.60 -13.59
CA SER A 45 -1.95 -6.16 -13.78
C SER A 45 -3.15 -5.75 -14.64
N ASP A 46 -3.55 -6.58 -15.60
CA ASP A 46 -4.70 -6.34 -16.46
C ASP A 46 -6.02 -6.42 -15.67
N ALA A 47 -6.16 -7.42 -14.79
CA ALA A 47 -7.33 -7.54 -13.92
C ALA A 47 -7.46 -6.36 -12.93
N ALA A 48 -6.33 -5.85 -12.41
CA ALA A 48 -6.33 -4.67 -11.57
C ALA A 48 -6.81 -3.42 -12.34
N TRP A 49 -6.42 -3.29 -13.60
CA TRP A 49 -6.81 -2.17 -14.46
C TRP A 49 -8.27 -2.29 -14.93
N ASP A 50 -8.71 -3.49 -15.33
CA ASP A 50 -10.10 -3.78 -15.69
C ASP A 50 -11.05 -3.48 -14.52
N TRP A 51 -10.67 -3.90 -13.31
CA TRP A 51 -11.42 -3.58 -12.09
C TRP A 51 -11.54 -2.07 -11.85
N TYR A 52 -10.45 -1.31 -12.05
CA TYR A 52 -10.47 0.15 -11.92
C TYR A 52 -11.36 0.81 -12.97
N CYS A 53 -11.24 0.39 -14.23
CA CYS A 53 -12.06 0.89 -15.34
C CYS A 53 -13.54 0.50 -15.21
N ALA A 54 -13.84 -0.59 -14.52
CA ALA A 54 -15.20 -1.04 -14.26
C ALA A 54 -15.93 -0.20 -13.18
N GLU A 55 -15.27 0.79 -12.57
CA GLU A 55 -15.81 1.66 -11.51
C GLU A 55 -16.54 0.88 -10.40
N SER A 56 -16.11 -0.36 -10.14
CA SER A 56 -16.77 -1.24 -9.18
C SER A 56 -16.33 -0.91 -7.75
N VAL A 57 -16.98 0.10 -7.18
CA VAL A 57 -16.72 0.69 -5.85
C VAL A 57 -17.50 -0.09 -4.76
N GLU A 58 -17.28 -1.39 -4.63
CA GLU A 58 -17.71 -2.12 -3.42
C GLU A 58 -16.49 -2.62 -2.66
N PHE A 59 -16.09 -1.84 -1.65
CA PHE A 59 -14.95 -2.10 -0.78
C PHE A 59 -15.43 -2.67 0.55
N ALA A 60 -15.67 -3.98 0.58
CA ALA A 60 -15.83 -4.69 1.84
C ALA A 60 -14.57 -5.50 2.11
N GLU A 61 -13.88 -5.20 3.20
CA GLU A 61 -12.79 -6.06 3.67
C GLU A 61 -13.35 -7.49 3.87
N PRO A 62 -12.76 -8.51 3.25
CA PRO A 62 -13.21 -9.88 3.43
C PRO A 62 -13.05 -10.31 4.89
N VAL A 63 -14.08 -10.97 5.44
CA VAL A 63 -14.00 -11.58 6.77
C VAL A 63 -12.80 -12.54 6.83
N GLY A 64 -11.83 -12.25 7.70
CA GLY A 64 -10.64 -13.07 7.89
C GLY A 64 -9.40 -12.61 7.14
N ALA A 65 -9.44 -11.48 6.42
CA ALA A 65 -8.26 -10.92 5.77
C ALA A 65 -7.12 -10.66 6.78
N ALA A 66 -7.42 -10.05 7.92
CA ALA A 66 -6.44 -9.83 8.99
C ALA A 66 -5.92 -11.14 9.62
N SER A 67 -6.71 -12.23 9.62
CA SER A 67 -6.27 -13.51 10.21
C SER A 67 -5.27 -14.27 9.33
N THR A 68 -5.17 -13.90 8.07
CA THR A 68 -4.30 -14.52 7.06
C THR A 68 -3.30 -13.50 6.49
N GLU A 69 -3.09 -12.40 7.19
CA GLU A 69 -2.10 -11.40 6.79
C GLU A 69 -0.70 -12.00 6.82
N LEU A 70 0.03 -11.80 5.73
CA LEU A 70 1.42 -12.17 5.59
C LEU A 70 2.24 -10.92 5.30
N PRO A 71 3.50 -10.86 5.75
CA PRO A 71 4.41 -9.80 5.37
C PRO A 71 4.64 -9.82 3.85
N VAL A 72 4.54 -8.65 3.23
CA VAL A 72 4.78 -8.47 1.79
C VAL A 72 5.64 -7.23 1.55
N VAL A 73 6.29 -7.18 0.40
CA VAL A 73 6.95 -5.97 -0.10
C VAL A 73 6.05 -5.35 -1.15
N LEU A 74 5.55 -4.14 -0.88
CA LEU A 74 4.73 -3.38 -1.81
C LEU A 74 5.62 -2.49 -2.67
N THR A 75 5.57 -2.70 -3.98
CA THR A 75 6.15 -1.86 -5.02
C THR A 75 5.05 -0.94 -5.56
N ILE A 76 5.19 0.37 -5.38
CA ILE A 76 4.16 1.35 -5.76
C ILE A 76 4.09 1.62 -7.26
N ASP A 77 5.17 1.35 -7.99
CA ASP A 77 5.21 1.53 -9.44
C ASP A 77 6.04 0.43 -10.10
N LEU A 78 5.39 -0.37 -10.95
CA LEU A 78 6.03 -1.46 -11.69
C LEU A 78 7.11 -0.98 -12.68
N HIS A 79 7.06 0.25 -13.19
CA HIS A 79 8.13 0.78 -14.04
C HIS A 79 9.45 0.96 -13.27
N TYR A 80 9.37 1.01 -11.94
CA TYR A 80 10.51 1.13 -11.04
C TYR A 80 10.68 -0.12 -10.16
N ASP A 81 10.26 -1.30 -10.61
CA ASP A 81 10.41 -2.56 -9.86
C ASP A 81 11.87 -2.89 -9.49
N ASP A 82 12.85 -2.37 -10.23
CA ASP A 82 14.27 -2.53 -9.88
C ASP A 82 14.79 -1.54 -8.81
N GLN A 83 13.95 -0.60 -8.35
CA GLN A 83 14.37 0.47 -7.44
C GLN A 83 13.78 0.32 -6.04
N GLU A 84 14.63 0.00 -5.06
CA GLU A 84 14.25 -0.15 -3.65
C GLU A 84 13.54 1.07 -3.05
N ARG A 85 13.80 2.28 -3.55
CA ARG A 85 13.12 3.51 -3.06
C ARG A 85 11.61 3.53 -3.31
N TRP A 86 11.11 2.71 -4.23
CA TRP A 86 9.69 2.55 -4.54
C TRP A 86 9.10 1.29 -3.92
N LYS A 87 9.83 0.67 -2.97
CA LYS A 87 9.41 -0.53 -2.25
C LYS A 87 9.33 -0.24 -0.76
N PHE A 88 8.27 -0.72 -0.12
CA PHE A 88 8.17 -0.68 1.34
C PHE A 88 7.52 -1.94 1.89
N ALA A 89 7.84 -2.26 3.14
CA ALA A 89 7.24 -3.40 3.84
C ALA A 89 5.77 -3.10 4.15
N SER A 90 4.89 -4.02 3.77
CA SER A 90 3.47 -3.98 4.04
C SER A 90 2.97 -5.37 4.44
N ARG A 91 1.66 -5.52 4.59
CA ARG A 91 1.00 -6.78 4.97
C ARG A 91 -0.19 -7.01 4.06
N ALA A 92 -0.34 -8.23 3.57
CA ALA A 92 -1.42 -8.61 2.68
C ALA A 92 -1.85 -10.05 2.96
N SER A 93 -3.13 -10.32 2.76
CA SER A 93 -3.63 -11.69 2.68
C SER A 93 -3.74 -12.09 1.22
N ALA A 94 -2.99 -13.13 0.84
CA ALA A 94 -3.12 -13.76 -0.47
C ALA A 94 -4.46 -14.51 -0.61
N ASP A 95 -4.97 -15.08 0.49
CA ASP A 95 -6.21 -15.88 0.51
C ASP A 95 -7.44 -14.98 0.33
N ALA A 96 -7.44 -13.82 0.98
CA ALA A 96 -8.47 -12.81 0.86
C ALA A 96 -8.26 -11.85 -0.33
N MET A 97 -7.11 -11.94 -1.03
CA MET A 97 -6.69 -11.00 -2.07
C MET A 97 -6.83 -9.53 -1.62
N TRP A 98 -6.33 -9.24 -0.41
CA TRP A 98 -6.55 -7.96 0.25
C TRP A 98 -5.30 -7.45 0.97
N LEU A 99 -4.97 -6.17 0.78
CA LEU A 99 -3.90 -5.46 1.48
C LEU A 99 -4.39 -5.04 2.87
N THR A 100 -3.92 -5.72 3.91
CA THR A 100 -4.30 -5.45 5.31
C THR A 100 -3.38 -4.45 6.00
N GLY A 101 -2.15 -4.30 5.51
CA GLY A 101 -1.10 -3.46 6.07
C GLY A 101 -1.13 -2.02 5.56
N PRO A 102 -0.02 -1.29 5.72
CA PRO A 102 0.07 0.10 5.28
C PRO A 102 -0.09 0.18 3.76
N ALA A 103 -0.95 1.09 3.30
CA ALA A 103 -1.22 1.30 1.88
C ALA A 103 -0.29 2.36 1.26
N SER A 104 0.45 3.09 2.07
CA SER A 104 1.37 4.14 1.66
C SER A 104 2.68 4.06 2.44
N SER A 105 3.74 4.62 1.87
CA SER A 105 5.04 4.71 2.55
C SER A 105 4.97 5.60 3.80
N ASP A 106 4.07 6.59 3.83
CA ASP A 106 3.80 7.44 4.98
C ASP A 106 3.13 6.65 6.10
N GLU A 107 2.08 5.87 5.81
CA GLU A 107 1.47 4.95 6.78
C GLU A 107 2.48 3.91 7.28
N ALA A 108 3.34 3.38 6.41
CA ALA A 108 4.38 2.44 6.82
C ALA A 108 5.41 3.09 7.76
N ALA A 109 5.74 4.37 7.54
CA ALA A 109 6.61 5.15 8.42
C ALA A 109 5.92 5.48 9.75
N ASP A 110 4.63 5.81 9.73
CA ASP A 110 3.81 6.09 10.91
C ASP A 110 3.61 4.84 11.78
N GLU A 111 3.25 3.69 11.20
CA GLU A 111 3.16 2.41 11.93
C GLU A 111 4.52 2.02 12.53
N ARG A 112 5.61 2.20 11.79
CA ARG A 112 6.97 1.94 12.29
C ARG A 112 7.36 2.90 13.42
N SER A 113 6.87 4.13 13.40
CA SER A 113 7.08 5.12 14.46
C SER A 113 6.27 4.77 15.71
N LYS A 114 5.01 4.34 15.54
CA LYS A 114 4.14 3.85 16.63
C LYS A 114 4.67 2.59 17.30
N HIS A 115 5.40 1.75 16.58
CA HIS A 115 6.06 0.58 17.18
C HIS A 115 7.32 0.91 17.98
N PHE A 116 7.85 2.14 17.85
CA PHE A 116 9.03 2.63 18.58
C PHE A 116 8.70 3.60 19.73
N ASP A 117 7.45 4.05 19.85
CA ASP A 117 6.93 4.84 20.97
C ASP A 117 6.06 3.88 21.82
N GLU A 118 6.59 3.20 22.83
CA GLU A 118 6.66 3.69 24.21
C GLU A 118 7.53 2.74 25.08
N PRO A 119 8.20 3.19 26.17
CA PRO A 119 7.68 4.20 27.10
C PRO A 119 8.71 5.28 27.48
N PHE A 120 8.48 6.51 27.05
CA PHE A 120 8.92 7.66 27.83
C PHE A 120 7.71 8.54 28.13
N GLY A 121 6.89 8.04 29.07
CA GLY A 121 6.03 8.92 29.84
C GLY A 121 6.88 9.98 30.54
N GLY A 122 6.56 11.25 30.29
CA GLY A 122 6.96 12.34 31.17
C GLY A 122 7.64 13.54 30.50
N TYR A 123 7.02 14.17 29.51
CA TYR A 123 7.17 15.61 29.32
C TYR A 123 5.87 16.31 29.72
N PHE A 124 5.69 16.51 31.02
CA PHE A 124 4.87 17.62 31.49
C PHE A 124 5.80 18.80 31.79
N SER A 125 5.73 19.75 30.87
CA SER A 125 5.83 21.19 31.05
C SER A 125 7.18 21.82 31.36
N ASP A 126 7.62 22.54 30.32
CA ASP A 126 8.58 23.63 30.28
C ASP A 126 8.24 24.79 31.26
N ASP A 127 9.29 25.56 31.58
CA ASP A 127 9.32 26.92 32.17
C ASP A 127 9.20 27.01 33.71
N GLU A 128 10.19 27.52 34.47
CA GLU A 128 10.68 28.89 34.38
C GLU A 128 12.07 29.05 35.05
N LYS A 129 13.03 29.52 34.24
CA LYS A 129 14.25 30.35 34.44
C LYS A 129 15.17 30.25 35.70
N PRO A 130 16.50 30.41 35.51
CA PRO A 130 17.49 30.53 36.59
C PRO A 130 17.69 32.01 37.04
N VAL A 131 18.04 32.26 38.31
CA VAL A 131 19.01 33.30 38.73
C VAL A 131 19.31 33.27 40.24
N ASN A 132 20.62 33.14 40.54
CA ASN A 132 21.40 33.51 41.73
C ASN A 132 20.98 33.05 43.14
#